data_AF-A0A9Q3GM52-F1
#
_entry.id   AF-A0A9Q3GM52-F1
#
_cell.length_a   1.000
_cell.length_b   1.000
_cell.length_c   1.000
_cell.angle_alpha   90.00
_cell.angle_beta   90.00
_cell.angle_gamma   90.00
#
_symmetry.space_group_name_H-M   'P 1'
#
loop_
_entity.id
_entity.type
_entity.pdbx_description
1 polymer ?
#
loop_
_entity_poly.entity_id
_entity_poly.type
_entity_poly.pdbx_seq_one_letter_code
_entity_poly.pdbx_strand_id
1 'polypeptide(L)'
;MVYKEMGLFKNPHLFFDKGQYLLADWVYPLTEMLMPSFKVPTSNTQINTEFNFCLARSHIQNEHVVGILKGRWVSLREMRLRSNDKDDITSYVDWIKACCILHNMLSHIRDLWDDLSEEEKDRLPVQLAIDKPTPTAAEFCNQVKNRCVFHNYSIGTLPVS
;
A
#
# COMPACT_ATOMS: atom_id res chain seq x y z
N MET A 1 -19.38 4.50 3.05
CA MET A 1 -17.93 4.50 2.76
C MET A 1 -17.75 4.07 1.31
N VAL A 2 -17.04 4.82 0.48
CA VAL A 2 -16.88 4.52 -0.97
C VAL A 2 -16.41 3.08 -1.21
N TYR A 3 -15.53 2.57 -0.35
CA TYR A 3 -15.03 1.19 -0.39
C TYR A 3 -16.14 0.13 -0.44
N LYS A 4 -17.20 0.27 0.37
CA LYS A 4 -18.32 -0.69 0.41
C LYS A 4 -19.10 -0.73 -0.91
N GLU A 5 -19.01 0.33 -1.70
CA GLU A 5 -19.66 0.41 -3.00
C GLU A 5 -18.80 -0.16 -4.14
N MET A 6 -17.51 -0.36 -3.91
CA MET A 6 -16.57 -0.87 -4.91
C MET A 6 -16.85 -2.35 -5.23
N GLY A 7 -16.63 -2.72 -6.50
CA GLY A 7 -16.72 -4.12 -6.94
C GLY A 7 -15.81 -5.06 -6.14
N LEU A 8 -14.68 -4.55 -5.66
CA LEU A 8 -13.73 -5.28 -4.82
C LEU A 8 -14.33 -5.71 -3.47
N PHE A 9 -15.19 -4.88 -2.87
CA PHE A 9 -15.91 -5.23 -1.65
C PHE A 9 -17.12 -6.12 -1.94
N LYS A 10 -17.85 -5.83 -3.02
CA LYS A 10 -19.09 -6.55 -3.38
C LYS A 10 -18.83 -7.97 -3.91
N ASN A 11 -17.76 -8.15 -4.68
CA ASN A 11 -17.42 -9.40 -5.37
C ASN A 11 -15.91 -9.71 -5.25
N PRO A 12 -15.37 -9.91 -4.05
CA PRO A 12 -13.92 -10.08 -3.83
C PRO A 12 -13.30 -11.24 -4.61
N HIS A 13 -14.05 -12.32 -4.82
CA HIS A 13 -13.62 -13.51 -5.55
C HIS A 13 -13.33 -13.27 -7.05
N LEU A 14 -13.77 -12.13 -7.61
CA LEU A 14 -13.43 -11.74 -8.98
C LEU A 14 -12.06 -11.04 -9.07
N PHE A 15 -11.49 -10.61 -7.95
CA PHE A 15 -10.28 -9.80 -7.88
C PHE A 15 -9.14 -10.47 -7.11
N PHE A 16 -9.46 -11.43 -6.24
CA PHE A 16 -8.50 -12.10 -5.39
C PHE A 16 -8.60 -13.62 -5.51
N ASP A 17 -7.46 -14.24 -5.77
CA ASP A 17 -7.30 -15.69 -5.60
C ASP A 17 -7.19 -16.05 -4.11
N LYS A 18 -7.30 -17.35 -3.81
CA LYS A 18 -7.18 -17.87 -2.45
C LYS A 18 -5.84 -17.45 -1.82
N GLY A 19 -5.93 -16.72 -0.70
CA GLY A 19 -4.77 -16.26 0.07
C GLY A 19 -4.21 -14.90 -0.38
N GLN A 20 -4.78 -14.28 -1.41
CA GLN A 20 -4.47 -12.89 -1.76
C GLN A 20 -5.31 -11.93 -0.90
N TYR A 21 -4.74 -10.79 -0.55
CA TYR A 21 -5.38 -9.76 0.25
C TYR A 21 -4.70 -8.41 -0.01
N LEU A 22 -5.42 -7.33 0.29
CA LEU A 22 -4.93 -5.97 0.20
C LEU A 22 -4.57 -5.44 1.60
N LEU A 23 -3.41 -4.82 1.73
CA LEU A 23 -3.05 -4.04 2.91
C LEU A 23 -3.65 -2.65 2.80
N ALA A 24 -4.22 -2.15 3.88
CA ALA A 24 -4.92 -0.88 3.87
C ALA A 24 -4.67 -0.05 5.13
N ASP A 25 -5.02 1.22 5.04
CA ASP A 25 -5.08 2.08 6.20
C ASP A 25 -6.12 1.58 7.21
N TRP A 26 -5.91 1.97 8.47
CA TRP A 26 -6.79 1.58 9.57
C TRP A 26 -8.25 2.02 9.36
N VAL A 27 -8.48 3.03 8.49
CA VAL A 27 -9.80 3.56 8.16
C VAL A 27 -10.68 2.55 7.42
N TYR A 28 -10.08 1.52 6.83
CA TYR A 28 -10.80 0.47 6.13
C TYR A 28 -11.18 -0.70 7.05
N PRO A 29 -12.32 -1.35 6.80
CA PRO A 29 -12.76 -2.47 7.64
C PRO A 29 -11.90 -3.71 7.37
N LEU A 30 -11.62 -4.49 8.42
CA LEU A 30 -11.01 -5.81 8.26
C LEU A 30 -12.00 -6.75 7.55
N THR A 31 -11.58 -7.33 6.42
CA THR A 31 -12.32 -8.36 5.69
C THR A 31 -11.38 -9.51 5.34
N GLU A 32 -11.90 -10.58 4.74
CA GLU A 32 -11.08 -11.73 4.30
C GLU A 32 -10.01 -11.32 3.25
N MET A 33 -10.27 -10.27 2.48
CA MET A 33 -9.38 -9.79 1.41
C MET A 33 -8.77 -8.41 1.70
N LEU A 34 -8.97 -7.86 2.90
CA LEU A 34 -8.48 -6.53 3.26
C LEU A 34 -7.98 -6.52 4.70
N MET A 35 -6.69 -6.28 4.88
CA MET A 35 -6.02 -6.22 6.17
C MET A 35 -5.60 -4.78 6.50
N PRO A 36 -6.34 -4.08 7.37
CA PRO A 36 -6.01 -2.73 7.76
C PRO A 36 -4.89 -2.69 8.80
N SER A 37 -4.20 -1.55 8.90
CA SER A 37 -3.35 -1.23 10.06
C SER A 37 -4.16 -1.16 11.36
N PHE A 38 -3.52 -1.44 12.50
CA PHE A 38 -4.16 -1.40 13.81
C PHE A 38 -4.19 0.01 14.39
N LYS A 39 -5.23 0.36 15.12
CA LYS A 39 -5.34 1.63 15.82
C LYS A 39 -5.46 1.43 17.33
N VAL A 40 -5.16 2.47 18.11
CA VAL A 40 -5.34 2.53 19.56
C VAL A 40 -6.78 2.16 19.93
N PRO A 41 -7.01 1.32 20.96
CA PRO A 41 -6.00 0.71 21.86
C PRO A 41 -5.38 -0.59 21.32
N THR A 42 -5.92 -1.17 20.26
CA THR A 42 -5.46 -2.46 19.70
C THR A 42 -3.99 -2.41 19.25
N SER A 43 -3.53 -1.27 18.74
CA SER A 43 -2.12 -1.05 18.38
C SER A 43 -1.15 -1.14 19.55
N ASN A 44 -1.61 -1.02 20.81
CA ASN A 44 -0.73 -0.97 21.99
C ASN A 44 -0.10 -2.33 22.34
N THR A 45 -0.55 -3.42 21.72
CA THR A 45 0.17 -4.69 21.83
C THR A 45 1.44 -4.63 21.00
N GLN A 46 2.54 -5.17 21.54
CA GLN A 46 3.86 -5.16 20.89
C GLN A 46 3.77 -5.63 19.42
N ILE A 47 3.11 -6.76 19.19
CA ILE A 47 2.98 -7.35 17.87
C ILE A 47 2.19 -6.48 16.87
N ASN A 48 1.18 -5.75 17.33
CA ASN A 48 0.42 -4.86 16.46
C ASN A 48 1.20 -3.56 16.18
N THR A 49 1.99 -3.07 17.14
CA THR A 49 2.92 -1.95 16.93
C THR A 49 3.98 -2.31 15.89
N GLU A 50 4.61 -3.48 16.01
CA GLU A 50 5.64 -3.96 15.08
C GLU A 50 5.07 -4.20 13.67
N PHE A 51 3.88 -4.78 13.58
CA PHE A 51 3.19 -4.94 12.31
C PHE A 51 2.90 -3.58 11.64
N ASN A 52 2.37 -2.62 12.40
CA ASN A 52 2.11 -1.27 11.91
C ASN A 52 3.40 -0.57 11.45
N PHE A 53 4.50 -0.77 12.17
CA PHE A 53 5.80 -0.23 11.77
C PHE A 53 6.25 -0.82 10.42
N CYS A 54 6.13 -2.13 10.23
CA CYS A 54 6.47 -2.77 8.95
C CYS A 54 5.61 -2.23 7.80
N LEU A 55 4.31 -2.07 8.03
CA LEU A 55 3.38 -1.53 7.06
C LEU A 55 3.71 -0.07 6.71
N ALA A 56 3.93 0.78 7.72
CA ALA A 56 4.31 2.18 7.53
C ALA A 56 5.63 2.31 6.76
N ARG A 57 6.64 1.49 7.10
CA ARG A 57 7.92 1.44 6.37
C ARG A 57 7.74 1.05 4.91
N SER A 58 6.84 0.13 4.60
CA SER A 58 6.51 -0.24 3.20
C SER A 58 5.80 0.91 2.48
N HIS A 59 4.88 1.61 3.15
CA HIS A 59 4.19 2.77 2.58
C HIS A 59 5.16 3.91 2.25
N ILE A 60 6.08 4.25 3.15
CA ILE A 60 7.10 5.28 2.91
C ILE A 60 7.94 4.98 1.67
N GLN A 61 8.34 3.71 1.47
CA GLN A 61 9.07 3.30 0.27
C GLN A 61 8.21 3.47 -1.00
N ASN A 62 6.94 3.06 -0.95
CA ASN A 62 6.03 3.22 -2.08
C ASN A 62 5.82 4.72 -2.42
N GLU A 63 5.59 5.55 -1.42
CA GLU A 63 5.43 7.01 -1.58
C GLU A 63 6.69 7.64 -2.16
N HIS A 64 7.87 7.24 -1.68
CA HIS A 64 9.13 7.72 -2.21
C HIS A 64 9.30 7.35 -3.69
N VAL A 65 9.06 6.09 -4.06
CA VAL A 65 9.13 5.64 -5.47
C VAL A 65 8.12 6.40 -6.35
N VAL A 66 6.90 6.60 -5.86
CA VAL A 66 5.88 7.38 -6.58
C VAL A 66 6.30 8.84 -6.73
N GLY A 67 6.89 9.44 -5.70
CA GLY A 67 7.44 10.78 -5.72
C GLY A 67 8.54 10.94 -6.76
N ILE A 68 9.53 10.03 -6.77
CA ILE A 68 10.60 9.99 -7.78
C ILE A 68 10.01 9.91 -9.19
N LEU A 69 9.07 8.98 -9.42
CA LEU A 69 8.47 8.80 -10.74
C LEU A 69 7.69 10.04 -11.20
N LYS A 70 6.90 10.67 -10.31
CA LYS A 70 6.16 11.90 -10.64
C LYS A 70 7.05 13.12 -10.82
N GLY A 71 8.15 13.20 -10.06
CA GLY A 71 9.16 14.24 -10.25
C GLY A 71 9.80 14.13 -11.63
N ARG A 72 10.18 12.91 -12.02
CA ARG A 72 10.83 12.60 -13.29
C ARG A 72 9.93 12.77 -14.50
N TRP A 73 8.72 12.27 -14.40
CA TRP A 73 7.79 12.19 -15.52
C TRP A 73 6.62 13.14 -15.29
N VAL A 74 6.70 14.35 -15.87
CA VAL A 74 5.61 15.35 -15.81
C VAL A 74 4.27 14.76 -16.30
N SER A 75 4.31 13.80 -17.24
CA SER A 75 3.14 13.06 -17.68
C SER A 75 2.42 12.30 -16.57
N LEU A 76 3.13 11.81 -15.54
CA LEU A 76 2.54 11.15 -14.37
C LEU A 76 2.00 12.15 -13.35
N ARG A 77 2.58 13.35 -13.27
CA ARG A 77 2.08 14.43 -12.41
C ARG A 77 0.76 15.01 -12.91
N GLU A 78 0.66 15.23 -14.22
CA GLU A 78 -0.52 15.79 -14.86
C GLU A 78 -1.54 14.73 -15.32
N MET A 79 -1.32 13.46 -14.95
CA MET A 79 -2.21 12.37 -15.32
C MET A 79 -3.58 12.57 -14.65
N ARG A 80 -4.60 12.83 -15.46
CA ARG A 80 -5.99 12.93 -15.02
C ARG A 80 -6.76 11.75 -15.59
N LEU A 81 -7.25 10.87 -14.73
CA LEU A 81 -8.20 9.82 -15.11
C LEU A 81 -9.52 10.49 -15.51
N ARG A 82 -9.68 10.80 -16.80
CA ARG A 82 -10.85 11.53 -17.33
C ARG A 82 -12.04 10.61 -17.61
N SER A 83 -11.75 9.34 -17.87
CA SER A 83 -12.70 8.34 -18.31
C SER A 83 -12.47 7.05 -17.52
N ASN A 84 -13.55 6.43 -17.05
CA ASN A 84 -13.52 5.17 -16.31
C ASN A 84 -13.75 3.95 -17.23
N ASP A 85 -13.38 4.09 -18.51
CA ASP A 85 -13.45 2.97 -19.45
C ASP A 85 -12.24 2.05 -19.23
N LYS A 86 -12.43 0.75 -19.50
CA LYS A 86 -11.40 -0.27 -19.28
C LYS A 86 -10.19 -0.03 -20.16
N ASP A 87 -10.39 0.44 -21.38
CA ASP A 87 -9.32 0.70 -22.35
C ASP A 87 -8.44 1.89 -21.90
N ASP A 88 -9.07 2.94 -21.36
CA ASP A 88 -8.36 4.09 -20.80
C ASP A 88 -7.53 3.67 -19.58
N ILE A 89 -8.13 2.92 -18.63
CA ILE A 89 -7.42 2.42 -17.45
C ILE A 89 -6.21 1.56 -17.85
N THR A 90 -6.39 0.67 -18.83
CA THR A 90 -5.30 -0.20 -19.33
C THR A 90 -4.17 0.64 -19.93
N SER A 91 -4.52 1.66 -20.73
CA SER A 91 -3.55 2.59 -21.31
C SER A 91 -2.77 3.37 -20.24
N TYR A 92 -3.44 3.83 -19.17
CA TYR A 92 -2.76 4.49 -18.04
C TYR A 92 -1.80 3.54 -17.31
N VAL A 93 -2.22 2.30 -17.07
CA VAL A 93 -1.38 1.27 -16.44
C VAL A 93 -0.14 0.99 -17.28
N ASP A 94 -0.30 0.85 -18.60
CA ASP A 94 0.83 0.60 -19.50
C ASP A 94 1.76 1.81 -19.61
N TRP A 95 1.23 3.03 -19.55
CA TRP A 95 2.05 4.24 -19.46
C TRP A 95 2.87 4.30 -18.17
N ILE A 96 2.26 3.96 -17.02
CA ILE A 96 2.98 3.88 -15.74
C ILE A 96 4.10 2.84 -15.81
N LYS A 97 3.84 1.66 -16.39
CA LYS A 97 4.86 0.62 -16.60
C LYS A 97 6.00 1.13 -17.49
N ALA A 98 5.68 1.81 -18.59
CA ALA A 98 6.68 2.38 -19.49
C ALA A 98 7.59 3.38 -18.77
N CYS A 99 7.02 4.28 -17.94
CA CYS A 99 7.78 5.19 -17.10
C CYS A 99 8.71 4.46 -16.11
N CYS A 100 8.25 3.36 -15.49
CA CYS A 100 9.08 2.54 -14.62
C CYS A 100 10.25 1.87 -15.37
N ILE A 101 9.98 1.30 -16.55
CA ILE A 101 11.01 0.66 -17.39
C ILE A 101 12.06 1.68 -17.82
N LEU A 102 11.62 2.86 -18.29
CA LEU A 102 12.51 3.94 -18.70
C LEU A 102 13.34 4.47 -17.53
N HIS A 103 12.73 4.64 -16.35
CA HIS A 103 13.46 5.04 -15.14
C HIS A 103 14.59 4.06 -14.82
N ASN A 104 14.31 2.75 -14.85
CA ASN A 104 15.32 1.72 -14.60
C ASN A 104 16.45 1.74 -15.65
N MET A 105 16.10 1.89 -16.93
CA MET A 105 17.09 1.97 -18.01
C MET A 105 18.01 3.18 -17.85
N LEU A 106 17.45 4.35 -17.55
CA LEU A 106 18.20 5.59 -17.42
C LEU A 106 19.04 5.62 -16.14
N SER A 107 18.53 5.09 -15.03
CA SER A 107 19.30 4.90 -13.79
C SER A 107 20.53 4.02 -14.03
N HIS A 108 20.41 2.98 -14.86
CA HIS A 108 21.56 2.15 -15.24
C HIS A 108 22.65 2.91 -16.01
N ILE A 109 22.24 3.92 -16.80
CA ILE A 109 23.14 4.79 -17.56
C ILE A 109 23.63 5.98 -16.70
N ARG A 110 23.23 6.04 -15.42
CA ARG A 110 23.61 7.05 -14.41
C ARG A 110 23.28 8.47 -14.85
N ASP A 111 22.06 8.67 -15.31
CA ASP A 111 21.60 10.00 -15.64
C ASP A 111 21.47 10.87 -14.37
N LEU A 112 21.70 12.18 -14.51
CA LEU A 112 21.84 13.13 -13.40
C LEU A 112 20.52 13.43 -12.64
N TRP A 113 19.48 12.61 -12.83
CA TRP A 113 18.17 12.84 -12.24
C TRP A 113 18.14 12.56 -10.73
N ASP A 114 18.99 11.66 -10.24
CA ASP A 114 19.02 11.23 -8.84
C ASP A 114 19.41 12.36 -7.85
N ASP A 115 20.01 13.46 -8.32
CA ASP A 115 20.53 14.54 -7.47
C ASP A 115 19.48 15.61 -7.07
N LEU A 116 18.21 15.48 -7.49
CA LEU A 116 17.22 16.58 -7.45
C LEU A 116 15.98 16.38 -6.55
N SER A 117 15.85 15.27 -5.80
CA SER A 117 14.55 14.84 -5.23
C SER A 117 14.28 15.05 -3.73
N GLU A 118 15.06 15.85 -3.01
CA GLU A 118 15.01 15.95 -1.52
C GLU A 118 13.92 16.86 -0.93
N GLU A 119 12.70 16.89 -1.49
CA GLU A 119 11.60 17.66 -0.88
C GLU A 119 10.26 16.92 -0.97
N GLU A 120 9.80 16.39 0.18
CA GLU A 120 8.42 16.47 0.71
C GLU A 120 8.11 15.30 1.66
N LYS A 121 8.21 15.57 2.97
CA LYS A 121 7.68 14.71 4.04
C LYS A 121 6.48 15.39 4.71
N ASP A 122 5.48 14.54 4.97
CA ASP A 122 4.64 14.50 6.19
C ASP A 122 3.18 14.99 6.06
N ARG A 123 2.22 14.06 6.24
CA ARG A 123 1.29 13.98 7.41
C ARG A 123 0.04 13.09 7.16
N LEU A 124 -0.36 12.35 8.19
CA LEU A 124 -1.68 11.74 8.48
C LEU A 124 -2.05 12.08 9.95
N PRO A 125 -3.27 11.88 10.51
CA PRO A 125 -4.49 11.21 10.00
C PRO A 125 -5.84 11.93 10.28
N VAL A 126 -6.97 11.36 9.81
CA VAL A 126 -8.35 11.69 10.26
C VAL A 126 -9.16 10.43 10.62
N GLN A 127 -9.99 10.55 11.65
CA GLN A 127 -10.74 9.50 12.33
C GLN A 127 -12.09 9.17 11.63
N LEU A 128 -12.64 7.94 11.68
CA LEU A 128 -14.10 7.61 11.90
C LEU A 128 -14.39 6.07 11.93
N ALA A 129 -15.64 5.72 12.27
CA ALA A 129 -16.14 4.50 12.96
C ALA A 129 -15.89 3.09 12.37
N ILE A 130 -15.88 2.10 13.29
CA ILE A 130 -15.55 0.68 13.10
C ILE A 130 -16.81 -0.18 12.91
N ASP A 131 -16.77 -1.11 11.94
CA ASP A 131 -17.62 -2.31 11.93
C ASP A 131 -16.89 -3.49 12.57
N LYS A 132 -17.62 -4.34 13.30
CA LYS A 132 -17.04 -5.53 13.94
C LYS A 132 -16.59 -6.55 12.88
N PRO A 133 -15.36 -7.08 12.96
CA PRO A 133 -14.86 -8.07 12.01
C PRO A 133 -15.53 -9.44 12.18
N THR A 134 -15.74 -10.14 11.06
CA THR A 134 -16.20 -11.54 11.00
C THR A 134 -15.12 -12.50 11.53
N PRO A 135 -15.46 -13.63 12.19
CA PRO A 135 -14.50 -14.49 12.89
C PRO A 135 -13.36 -15.03 11.99
N THR A 136 -13.68 -15.41 10.75
CA THR A 136 -12.73 -15.96 9.77
C THR A 136 -11.64 -14.98 9.36
N ALA A 137 -11.99 -13.70 9.21
CA ALA A 137 -11.05 -12.64 8.83
C ALA A 137 -10.07 -12.31 9.97
N ALA A 138 -10.50 -12.43 11.22
CA ALA A 138 -9.66 -12.18 12.39
C ALA A 138 -8.55 -13.25 12.53
N GLU A 139 -8.87 -14.51 12.28
CA GLU A 139 -7.90 -15.61 12.31
C GLU A 139 -6.84 -15.45 11.22
N PHE A 140 -7.26 -15.16 9.98
CA PHE A 140 -6.36 -14.90 8.87
C PHE A 140 -5.45 -13.69 9.14
N CYS A 141 -6.01 -12.60 9.63
CA CYS A 141 -5.27 -11.40 10.03
C CYS A 141 -4.19 -11.71 11.07
N ASN A 142 -4.51 -12.51 12.10
CA ASN A 142 -3.53 -12.93 13.09
C ASN A 142 -2.40 -13.76 12.47
N GLN A 143 -2.71 -14.67 11.55
CA GLN A 143 -1.70 -15.47 10.87
C GLN A 143 -0.76 -14.61 10.02
N VAL A 144 -1.31 -13.72 9.20
CA VAL A 144 -0.53 -12.80 8.34
C VAL A 144 0.36 -11.89 9.19
N LYS A 145 -0.21 -11.32 10.26
CA LYS A 145 0.51 -10.48 11.22
C LYS A 145 1.74 -11.19 11.80
N ASN A 146 1.54 -12.38 12.36
CA ASN A 146 2.62 -13.15 12.98
C ASN A 146 3.73 -13.46 11.98
N ARG A 147 3.37 -13.84 10.74
CA ARG A 147 4.33 -14.11 9.67
C ARG A 147 5.09 -12.87 9.25
N CYS A 148 4.41 -11.73 9.11
CA CYS A 148 5.01 -10.44 8.75
C CYS A 148 6.07 -10.02 9.77
N VAL A 149 5.71 -10.04 11.06
CA VAL A 149 6.62 -9.66 12.15
C VAL A 149 7.80 -10.62 12.22
N PHE A 150 7.55 -11.93 12.20
CA PHE A 150 8.62 -12.94 12.21
C PHE A 150 9.60 -12.78 11.04
N HIS A 151 9.07 -12.56 9.83
CA HIS A 151 9.90 -12.32 8.66
C HIS A 151 10.75 -11.06 8.82
N ASN A 152 10.18 -9.96 9.31
CA ASN A 152 10.90 -8.70 9.49
C ASN A 152 11.96 -8.75 10.59
N TYR A 153 11.81 -9.62 11.61
CA TYR A 153 12.90 -9.96 12.52
C TYR A 153 14.02 -10.74 11.81
N SER A 154 13.66 -11.75 11.01
CA SER A 154 14.66 -12.60 10.34
C SER A 154 15.57 -11.84 9.36
N ILE A 155 15.08 -10.74 8.79
CA ILE A 155 15.83 -9.88 7.85
C ILE A 155 16.44 -8.64 8.53
N GLY A 156 16.30 -8.49 9.86
CA GLY A 156 16.85 -7.37 10.62
C GLY A 156 16.15 -6.01 10.41
N THR A 157 14.94 -6.01 9.86
CA THR A 157 14.11 -4.80 9.68
C THR A 157 13.55 -4.29 11.00
N LEU A 158 13.18 -5.21 11.90
CA LEU A 158 12.78 -4.90 13.27
C LEU A 158 13.98 -5.09 14.21
N PRO A 159 14.20 -4.20 15.18
CA PRO A 159 15.28 -4.36 16.16
C PRO A 159 15.02 -5.59 17.01
N VAL A 160 16.04 -6.41 17.23
CA VAL A 160 15.98 -7.52 18.18
C VAL A 160 15.88 -6.90 19.58
N SER A 161 14.81 -7.23 20.29
CA SER A 161 14.55 -6.78 21.66
C SER A 161 15.45 -7.44 22.69
#